data_AF-A0A9X9PV22-F1
#
_entry.id   AF-A0A9X9PV22-F1
#
_cell.length_a   1.000
_cell.length_b   1.000
_cell.length_c   1.000
_cell.angle_alpha   90.00
_cell.angle_beta   90.00
_cell.angle_gamma   90.00
#
_symmetry.space_group_name_H-M   'P 1'
#
loop_
_entity.id
_entity.type
_entity.pdbx_description
1 polymer ?
#
loop_
_entity_poly.entity_id
_entity_poly.type
_entity_poly.pdbx_seq_one_letter_code
_entity_poly.pdbx_strand_id
1 'polypeptide(L)'
;FTHICKPHVGGRRIKRSAQRPGGQCLPEPSSMDLTVLCVLLPLVTAAWGQYGDYGYPYQQYHDYSDDGWVNLNRQGFSYQCPHGQVVVAVRSIFNKKEGSDRQWNYACMPTPQNLGEPTECWWEEINRAGMEWYQTCSNNGLVAGFQSRYFESVLDREWQFYCCRYSKRCPYACWLTTEYPGHYGEEMDMISYNYDYYMRGATTTFSAVERDRQWKFIMCRMTDYDCEFASV
;
A
#
# COMPACT_ATOMS: atom_id res chain seq x y z
N PHE A 1 -11.95 -40.84 -48.87
CA PHE A 1 -11.61 -39.44 -48.58
C PHE A 1 -10.16 -39.18 -48.99
N THR A 2 -9.74 -38.20 -49.76
CA THR A 2 -10.36 -37.32 -50.75
C THR A 2 -9.15 -36.78 -51.54
N HIS A 3 -9.28 -36.81 -52.87
CA HIS A 3 -8.45 -36.25 -53.95
C HIS A 3 -7.24 -35.34 -53.71
N ILE A 4 -6.20 -35.66 -54.49
CA ILE A 4 -5.07 -34.84 -54.97
C ILE A 4 -5.57 -33.70 -55.87
N CYS A 5 -4.98 -32.50 -55.78
CA CYS A 5 -4.87 -31.55 -56.90
C CYS A 5 -3.62 -30.64 -56.81
N LYS A 6 -2.81 -30.68 -57.87
CA LYS A 6 -1.93 -29.62 -58.45
C LYS A 6 -2.51 -29.32 -59.87
N PRO A 7 -1.91 -28.47 -60.75
CA PRO A 7 -1.73 -27.00 -60.75
C PRO A 7 -2.18 -26.35 -62.12
N HIS A 8 -1.95 -25.03 -62.35
CA HIS A 8 -1.68 -24.27 -63.63
C HIS A 8 -2.27 -22.83 -63.56
N VAL A 9 -1.55 -21.69 -63.72
CA VAL A 9 -0.72 -21.05 -64.79
C VAL A 9 -1.51 -20.40 -65.95
N GLY A 10 -1.22 -19.10 -66.18
CA GLY A 10 -1.39 -18.34 -67.45
C GLY A 10 -2.76 -17.68 -67.65
N GLY A 11 -2.97 -16.50 -68.24
CA GLY A 11 -2.11 -15.59 -69.02
C GLY A 11 -2.92 -14.98 -70.18
N ARG A 12 -3.09 -13.64 -70.19
CA ARG A 12 -3.26 -12.70 -71.33
C ARG A 12 -4.56 -12.58 -72.18
N ARG A 13 -5.02 -11.30 -72.22
CA ARG A 13 -5.26 -10.36 -73.37
C ARG A 13 -6.68 -10.07 -73.94
N ILE A 14 -7.14 -8.84 -73.63
CA ILE A 14 -7.49 -7.66 -74.50
C ILE A 14 -8.57 -7.77 -75.60
N LYS A 15 -9.57 -6.85 -75.55
CA LYS A 15 -10.04 -5.87 -76.59
C LYS A 15 -11.05 -4.88 -75.94
N ARG A 16 -10.76 -3.56 -75.77
CA ARG A 16 -11.01 -2.36 -76.62
C ARG A 16 -12.51 -2.12 -76.96
N SER A 17 -13.12 -0.91 -76.98
CA SER A 17 -12.75 0.51 -76.75
C SER A 17 -13.96 1.42 -77.09
N ALA A 18 -14.15 2.56 -76.39
CA ALA A 18 -14.69 3.88 -76.84
C ALA A 18 -14.96 4.76 -75.57
N GLN A 19 -14.25 5.83 -75.18
CA GLN A 19 -13.85 7.14 -75.77
C GLN A 19 -15.06 8.09 -75.97
N ARG A 20 -15.23 9.33 -75.46
CA ARG A 20 -14.50 10.43 -74.73
C ARG A 20 -15.59 11.54 -74.41
N PRO A 21 -15.32 12.82 -74.05
CA PRO A 21 -14.56 13.47 -72.95
C PRO A 21 -15.37 14.62 -72.22
N GLY A 22 -14.75 15.30 -71.24
CA GLY A 22 -15.21 16.56 -70.60
C GLY A 22 -15.35 16.39 -69.07
N GLY A 23 -14.95 17.27 -68.15
CA GLY A 23 -14.58 18.67 -68.15
C GLY A 23 -15.00 19.23 -66.77
N GLN A 24 -14.04 19.68 -65.96
CA GLN A 24 -14.10 20.73 -64.91
C GLN A 24 -14.91 20.58 -63.58
N CYS A 25 -14.37 21.33 -62.61
CA CYS A 25 -14.98 22.03 -61.46
C CYS A 25 -14.90 21.40 -60.05
N LEU A 26 -14.05 22.04 -59.23
CA LEU A 26 -14.06 22.05 -57.76
C LEU A 26 -15.37 22.68 -57.25
N PRO A 27 -15.93 22.24 -56.11
CA PRO A 27 -16.92 23.04 -55.40
C PRO A 27 -16.23 24.05 -54.47
N GLU A 28 -16.59 25.32 -54.63
CA GLU A 28 -16.35 26.38 -53.66
C GLU A 28 -17.22 26.21 -52.39
N PRO A 29 -16.84 26.84 -51.26
CA PRO A 29 -17.47 26.62 -49.97
C PRO A 29 -18.79 27.40 -49.86
N SER A 30 -19.89 26.70 -49.63
CA SER A 30 -21.12 27.35 -49.19
C SER A 30 -20.96 27.77 -47.74
N SER A 31 -20.81 29.08 -47.55
CA SER A 31 -21.20 29.89 -46.38
C SER A 31 -22.00 29.11 -45.32
N MET A 32 -21.30 28.60 -44.30
CA MET A 32 -21.93 28.17 -43.06
C MET A 32 -21.70 29.25 -42.01
N ASP A 33 -22.81 29.76 -41.48
CA ASP A 33 -22.91 30.82 -40.49
C ASP A 33 -21.88 30.67 -39.35
N LEU A 34 -21.07 31.71 -39.18
CA LEU A 34 -20.11 31.85 -38.08
C LEU A 34 -20.78 31.85 -36.69
N THR A 35 -22.11 31.97 -36.66
CA THR A 35 -22.93 31.98 -35.45
C THR A 35 -23.24 30.57 -34.92
N VAL A 36 -23.15 29.51 -35.74
CA VAL A 36 -23.47 28.14 -35.32
C VAL A 36 -22.26 27.42 -34.71
N LEU A 37 -21.03 27.83 -35.05
CA LEU A 37 -19.81 27.26 -34.44
C LEU A 37 -19.60 27.68 -32.98
N CYS A 38 -20.20 28.79 -32.53
CA CYS A 38 -19.99 29.32 -31.16
C CYS A 38 -20.90 28.71 -30.09
N VAL A 39 -21.94 27.95 -30.46
CA VAL A 39 -22.91 27.42 -29.48
C VAL A 39 -22.69 25.94 -29.14
N LEU A 40 -21.88 25.21 -29.92
CA LEU A 40 -21.57 23.79 -29.67
C LEU A 40 -20.18 23.56 -29.05
N LEU A 41 -19.39 24.60 -28.84
CA LEU A 41 -18.09 24.52 -28.17
C LEU A 41 -18.11 24.37 -26.63
N PRO A 42 -19.19 24.62 -25.86
CA PRO A 42 -19.16 24.37 -24.42
C PRO A 42 -19.69 22.98 -24.00
N LEU A 43 -20.16 22.12 -24.91
CA LEU A 43 -20.66 20.78 -24.55
C LEU A 43 -19.66 19.64 -24.80
N VAL A 44 -18.56 19.88 -25.53
CA VAL A 44 -17.48 18.88 -25.67
C VAL A 44 -16.44 19.01 -24.56
N THR A 45 -16.41 20.11 -23.80
CA THR A 45 -15.51 20.23 -22.63
C THR A 45 -16.09 19.63 -21.35
N ALA A 46 -17.36 19.25 -21.32
CA ALA A 46 -18.00 18.64 -20.15
C ALA A 46 -17.98 17.10 -20.14
N ALA A 47 -17.73 16.43 -21.28
CA ALA A 47 -17.76 14.96 -21.36
C ALA A 47 -16.40 14.28 -21.15
N TRP A 48 -15.29 15.04 -21.16
CA TRP A 48 -13.94 14.50 -20.89
C TRP A 48 -13.50 14.69 -19.43
N GLY A 49 -14.36 15.26 -18.58
CA GLY A 49 -14.06 15.51 -17.17
C GLY A 49 -14.51 14.40 -16.20
N GLN A 50 -15.21 13.36 -16.68
CA GLN A 50 -15.84 12.35 -15.81
C GLN A 50 -15.52 10.89 -16.14
N TYR A 51 -14.65 10.62 -17.13
CA TYR A 51 -14.16 9.27 -17.45
C TYR A 51 -12.64 9.16 -17.25
N GLY A 52 -12.14 9.81 -16.20
CA GLY A 52 -10.79 9.59 -15.67
C GLY A 52 -10.79 8.33 -14.81
N ASP A 53 -10.65 7.20 -15.50
CA ASP A 53 -10.55 5.84 -15.00
C ASP A 53 -9.56 5.69 -13.83
N TYR A 54 -9.91 4.78 -12.93
CA TYR A 54 -9.32 4.47 -11.63
C TYR A 54 -7.92 3.87 -11.76
N GLY A 55 -6.94 4.68 -12.10
CA GLY A 55 -5.53 4.34 -11.95
C GLY A 55 -5.06 4.67 -10.54
N TYR A 56 -5.06 3.70 -9.63
CA TYR A 56 -4.28 3.81 -8.40
C TYR A 56 -2.83 4.15 -8.79
N PRO A 57 -2.29 5.33 -8.41
CA PRO A 57 -0.94 5.67 -8.80
C PRO A 57 0.01 4.78 -8.02
N TYR A 58 0.64 3.86 -8.73
CA TYR A 58 1.71 2.95 -8.29
C TYR A 58 3.02 3.70 -7.93
N GLN A 59 2.92 4.97 -7.57
CA GLN A 59 4.03 5.94 -7.52
C GLN A 59 4.09 6.76 -6.23
N GLN A 60 3.34 6.36 -5.20
CA GLN A 60 3.54 6.89 -3.84
C GLN A 60 4.21 5.83 -2.96
N TYR A 61 5.29 5.23 -3.45
CA TYR A 61 6.42 5.05 -2.55
C TYR A 61 6.90 6.47 -2.26
N HIS A 62 6.31 7.10 -1.22
CA HIS A 62 7.05 8.13 -0.49
C HIS A 62 8.44 7.55 -0.29
N ASP A 63 9.45 8.33 -0.64
CA ASP A 63 10.85 7.99 -0.47
C ASP A 63 11.09 7.66 1.01
N TYR A 64 10.85 6.40 1.37
CA TYR A 64 10.91 5.86 2.74
C TYR A 64 12.35 5.87 3.28
N SER A 65 13.30 6.47 2.55
CA SER A 65 14.71 6.47 2.88
C SER A 65 15.17 7.72 3.63
N ASP A 66 14.36 8.80 3.69
CA ASP A 66 14.85 10.11 4.17
C ASP A 66 14.25 10.59 5.52
N ASP A 67 13.27 9.88 6.11
CA ASP A 67 12.67 10.28 7.40
C ASP A 67 13.55 9.97 8.65
N GLY A 68 14.76 9.44 8.44
CA GLY A 68 15.75 9.21 9.48
C GLY A 68 15.36 8.13 10.51
N TRP A 69 16.28 7.86 11.44
CA TRP A 69 16.04 6.95 12.55
C TRP A 69 15.25 7.67 13.66
N VAL A 70 14.16 7.08 14.14
CA VAL A 70 13.34 7.68 15.22
C VAL A 70 14.05 7.68 16.58
N ASN A 71 15.18 6.96 16.68
CA ASN A 71 16.01 6.90 17.86
C ASN A 71 17.49 6.70 17.52
N LEU A 72 18.34 7.11 18.47
CA LEU A 72 19.71 6.64 18.59
C LEU A 72 19.75 5.35 19.43
N ASN A 73 20.89 4.64 19.40
CA ASN A 73 21.10 3.47 20.25
C ASN A 73 20.92 3.82 21.73
N ARG A 74 20.33 2.89 22.47
CA ARG A 74 19.99 2.92 23.90
C ARG A 74 19.04 4.05 24.31
N GLN A 75 18.53 4.82 23.36
CA GLN A 75 17.50 5.82 23.60
C GLN A 75 16.11 5.23 23.39
N GLY A 76 15.17 5.67 24.22
CA GLY A 76 13.75 5.41 24.02
C GLY A 76 13.16 6.33 22.94
N PHE A 77 12.00 5.95 22.43
CA PHE A 77 11.24 6.77 21.48
C PHE A 77 9.73 6.57 21.66
N SER A 78 8.96 7.51 21.12
CA SER A 78 7.52 7.40 20.91
C SER A 78 7.22 7.91 19.52
N TYR A 79 6.75 7.02 18.65
CA TYR A 79 6.42 7.29 17.27
C TYR A 79 4.91 7.05 17.07
N GLN A 80 4.24 8.01 16.45
CA GLN A 80 2.82 7.93 16.12
C GLN A 80 2.64 8.38 14.68
N CYS A 81 1.85 7.62 13.94
CA CYS A 81 1.40 8.03 12.63
C CYS A 81 0.47 9.25 12.75
N PRO A 82 0.40 10.11 11.70
CA PRO A 82 -0.61 11.15 11.64
C PRO A 82 -2.04 10.59 11.80
N HIS A 83 -2.98 11.42 12.23
CA HIS A 83 -4.37 11.03 12.41
C HIS A 83 -4.96 10.39 11.14
N GLY A 84 -5.67 9.28 11.29
CA GLY A 84 -6.24 8.52 10.16
C GLY A 84 -5.23 7.62 9.42
N GLN A 85 -3.98 7.59 9.85
CA GLN A 85 -2.95 6.71 9.29
C GLN A 85 -2.59 5.56 10.24
N VAL A 86 -2.04 4.50 9.66
CA VAL A 86 -1.60 3.29 10.37
C VAL A 86 -0.20 2.90 9.92
N VAL A 87 0.51 2.13 10.75
CA VAL A 87 1.87 1.67 10.41
C VAL A 87 1.79 0.58 9.35
N VAL A 88 2.58 0.75 8.29
CA VAL A 88 2.68 -0.19 7.17
C VAL A 88 4.09 -0.72 6.95
N ALA A 89 5.11 -0.07 7.49
CA ALA A 89 6.48 -0.54 7.41
C ALA A 89 7.22 -0.38 8.74
N VAL A 90 8.07 -1.35 9.05
CA VAL A 90 8.94 -1.36 10.23
C VAL A 90 10.33 -1.76 9.80
N ARG A 91 11.28 -0.85 10.01
CA ARG A 91 12.68 -1.02 9.67
C ARG A 91 13.55 -0.90 10.90
N SER A 92 14.61 -1.68 10.95
CA SER A 92 15.62 -1.50 11.98
C SER A 92 17.01 -1.96 11.57
N ILE A 93 18.02 -1.26 12.07
CA ILE A 93 19.42 -1.68 11.98
C ILE A 93 19.91 -2.10 13.36
N PHE A 94 20.62 -3.22 13.43
CA PHE A 94 21.16 -3.75 14.67
C PHE A 94 22.62 -3.33 14.87
N ASN A 95 22.98 -3.01 16.11
CA ASN A 95 24.35 -2.69 16.47
C ASN A 95 24.79 -3.41 17.76
N LYS A 96 25.60 -4.45 17.57
CA LYS A 96 26.17 -5.25 18.67
C LYS A 96 27.07 -4.46 19.61
N LYS A 97 27.81 -3.47 19.09
CA LYS A 97 28.76 -2.66 19.87
C LYS A 97 28.05 -1.62 20.75
N GLU A 98 26.88 -1.16 20.33
CA GLU A 98 26.09 -0.14 21.02
C GLU A 98 25.04 -0.74 21.96
N GLY A 99 25.44 -1.74 22.75
CA GLY A 99 24.56 -2.41 23.71
C GLY A 99 23.69 -3.52 23.12
N SER A 100 23.99 -4.01 21.91
CA SER A 100 23.14 -4.96 21.18
C SER A 100 21.74 -4.38 21.01
N ASP A 101 21.70 -3.19 20.43
CA ASP A 101 20.48 -2.41 20.31
C ASP A 101 20.13 -2.14 18.85
N ARG A 102 18.89 -1.71 18.62
CA ARG A 102 18.36 -1.36 17.31
C ARG A 102 17.97 0.10 17.23
N GLN A 103 18.28 0.70 16.08
CA GLN A 103 17.66 1.95 15.64
C GLN A 103 16.46 1.61 14.77
N TRP A 104 15.38 2.37 14.93
CA TRP A 104 14.09 2.06 14.31
C TRP A 104 13.67 3.16 13.35
N ASN A 105 12.99 2.75 12.29
CA ASN A 105 12.31 3.62 11.36
C ASN A 105 10.95 2.98 11.04
N TYR A 106 9.94 3.82 10.94
CA TYR A 106 8.57 3.40 10.71
C TYR A 106 8.00 4.21 9.57
N ALA A 107 7.01 3.63 8.92
CA ALA A 107 6.29 4.35 7.91
C ALA A 107 4.80 4.12 7.98
N CYS A 108 4.08 5.19 7.64
CA CYS A 108 2.64 5.30 7.80
C CYS A 108 1.96 5.38 6.45
N MET A 109 0.69 4.98 6.43
CA MET A 109 -0.18 5.14 5.27
C MET A 109 -1.57 5.56 5.72
N PRO A 110 -2.23 6.47 4.98
CA PRO A 110 -3.65 6.77 5.22
C PRO A 110 -4.51 5.53 5.06
N THR A 111 -5.43 5.36 5.99
CA THR A 111 -6.45 4.32 5.89
C THR A 111 -7.47 4.68 4.81
N PRO A 112 -8.01 3.70 4.06
CA PRO A 112 -9.03 3.97 3.07
C PRO A 112 -10.31 4.54 3.71
N GLN A 113 -10.99 5.46 3.01
CA GLN A 113 -12.20 6.13 3.51
C GLN A 113 -13.31 5.16 3.92
N ASN A 114 -13.36 3.97 3.33
CA ASN A 114 -14.36 2.98 3.69
C ASN A 114 -14.16 2.47 5.14
N LEU A 115 -12.95 2.55 5.71
CA LEU A 115 -12.73 2.20 7.12
C LEU A 115 -13.39 3.19 8.08
N GLY A 116 -13.74 4.38 7.59
CA GLY A 116 -14.20 5.50 8.39
C GLY A 116 -13.06 6.19 9.12
N GLU A 117 -13.40 7.17 9.95
CA GLU A 117 -12.42 7.85 10.79
C GLU A 117 -12.08 7.03 12.04
N PRO A 118 -10.83 7.08 12.52
CA PRO A 118 -10.48 6.51 13.81
C PRO A 118 -11.28 7.23 14.91
N THR A 119 -11.91 6.45 15.76
CA THR A 119 -12.82 6.97 16.80
C THR A 119 -12.18 7.12 18.16
N GLU A 120 -11.21 6.26 18.46
CA GLU A 120 -10.52 6.23 19.73
C GLU A 120 -9.12 5.68 19.48
N CYS A 121 -8.12 6.29 20.10
CA CYS A 121 -6.75 5.79 20.08
C CYS A 121 -6.19 5.76 21.50
N TRP A 122 -5.38 4.75 21.79
CA TRP A 122 -4.82 4.53 23.12
C TRP A 122 -3.48 3.79 23.02
N TRP A 123 -2.72 3.84 24.12
CA TRP A 123 -1.54 3.02 24.28
C TRP A 123 -1.92 1.70 24.94
N GLU A 124 -1.46 0.58 24.37
CA GLU A 124 -1.58 -0.74 24.97
C GLU A 124 -0.70 -0.88 26.22
N GLU A 125 -0.79 -1.99 26.94
CA GLU A 125 0.13 -2.24 28.04
C GLU A 125 1.58 -2.43 27.57
N ILE A 126 2.55 -2.08 28.40
CA ILE A 126 3.97 -2.30 28.10
C ILE A 126 4.34 -3.78 28.27
N ASN A 127 5.08 -4.35 27.32
CA ASN A 127 5.65 -5.69 27.48
C ASN A 127 7.03 -5.69 28.14
N ARG A 128 7.42 -6.85 28.65
CA ARG A 128 8.65 -7.03 29.43
C ARG A 128 9.84 -7.35 28.52
N ALA A 129 10.93 -6.63 28.72
CA ALA A 129 12.23 -6.94 28.12
C ALA A 129 12.78 -8.31 28.58
N GLY A 130 13.64 -8.91 27.75
CA GLY A 130 14.31 -10.18 28.01
C GLY A 130 13.46 -11.44 27.84
N MET A 131 12.16 -11.30 27.53
CA MET A 131 11.22 -12.41 27.35
C MET A 131 10.51 -12.31 25.99
N GLU A 132 10.14 -13.46 25.44
CA GLU A 132 9.19 -13.51 24.32
C GLU A 132 7.81 -13.00 24.74
N TRP A 133 7.07 -12.47 23.77
CA TRP A 133 5.72 -11.98 24.02
C TRP A 133 4.86 -12.04 22.76
N TYR A 134 3.55 -12.00 22.98
CA TYR A 134 2.52 -11.88 21.96
C TYR A 134 1.58 -10.77 22.41
N GLN A 135 1.35 -9.76 21.57
CA GLN A 135 0.48 -8.65 21.90
C GLN A 135 -0.27 -8.17 20.66
N THR A 136 -1.55 -7.89 20.85
CA THR A 136 -2.42 -7.27 19.85
C THR A 136 -3.10 -6.06 20.44
N CYS A 137 -3.40 -5.07 19.61
CA CYS A 137 -4.36 -4.04 19.94
C CYS A 137 -5.68 -4.67 20.41
N SER A 138 -6.08 -4.30 21.61
CA SER A 138 -7.39 -4.55 22.19
C SER A 138 -8.50 -3.86 21.37
N ASN A 139 -9.76 -4.08 21.72
CA ASN A 139 -10.91 -3.38 21.11
C ASN A 139 -10.90 -3.30 19.58
N ASN A 140 -10.37 -4.34 18.92
CA ASN A 140 -10.25 -4.41 17.46
C ASN A 140 -9.44 -3.27 16.82
N GLY A 141 -8.53 -2.66 17.58
CA GLY A 141 -7.66 -1.59 17.09
C GLY A 141 -6.62 -2.05 16.08
N LEU A 142 -6.10 -1.08 15.31
CA LEU A 142 -4.97 -1.22 14.41
C LEU A 142 -3.76 -0.47 14.96
N VAL A 143 -2.56 -0.97 14.67
CA VAL A 143 -1.30 -0.33 15.11
C VAL A 143 -1.08 0.94 14.31
N ALA A 144 -1.09 2.07 15.00
CA ALA A 144 -0.84 3.41 14.48
C ALA A 144 0.45 4.01 15.05
N GLY A 145 1.21 3.28 15.86
CA GLY A 145 2.48 3.76 16.40
C GLY A 145 3.15 2.79 17.35
N PHE A 146 4.36 3.13 17.74
CA PHE A 146 5.22 2.33 18.60
C PHE A 146 5.88 3.24 19.63
N GLN A 147 5.96 2.76 20.86
CA GLN A 147 6.81 3.32 21.89
C GLN A 147 7.73 2.22 22.40
N SER A 148 8.98 2.60 22.64
CA SER A 148 9.96 1.67 23.17
C SER A 148 10.93 2.37 24.11
N ARG A 149 11.39 1.62 25.11
CA ARG A 149 12.42 2.03 26.05
C ARG A 149 13.48 0.94 26.12
N TYR A 150 14.74 1.36 26.05
CA TYR A 150 15.88 0.47 26.27
C TYR A 150 16.02 0.11 27.75
N PHE A 151 16.21 -1.18 28.04
CA PHE A 151 16.32 -1.75 29.38
C PHE A 151 17.69 -2.40 29.57
N GLU A 152 18.57 -1.67 30.24
CA GLU A 152 20.01 -1.98 30.27
C GLU A 152 20.34 -3.31 30.94
N SER A 153 19.53 -3.76 31.92
CA SER A 153 19.87 -4.94 32.72
C SER A 153 19.84 -6.26 31.92
N VAL A 154 19.08 -6.31 30.82
CA VAL A 154 19.00 -7.49 29.95
C VAL A 154 19.44 -7.21 28.51
N LEU A 155 19.88 -5.98 28.22
CA LEU A 155 20.29 -5.48 26.90
C LEU A 155 19.21 -5.72 25.85
N ASP A 156 18.03 -5.16 26.10
CA ASP A 156 16.85 -5.34 25.25
C ASP A 156 15.88 -4.16 25.44
N ARG A 157 14.75 -4.17 24.74
CA ARG A 157 13.73 -3.13 24.76
C ARG A 157 12.41 -3.63 25.32
N GLU A 158 11.76 -2.76 26.07
CA GLU A 158 10.33 -2.83 26.36
C GLU A 158 9.55 -2.13 25.25
N TRP A 159 8.35 -2.62 24.95
CA TRP A 159 7.56 -2.16 23.81
C TRP A 159 6.11 -1.91 24.19
N GLN A 160 5.51 -0.95 23.49
CA GLN A 160 4.12 -0.55 23.65
C GLN A 160 3.58 -0.13 22.29
N PHE A 161 2.35 -0.55 21.95
CA PHE A 161 1.71 -0.15 20.71
C PHE A 161 0.75 1.02 20.95
N TYR A 162 0.78 1.98 20.03
CA TYR A 162 -0.29 2.95 19.89
C TYR A 162 -1.33 2.38 18.94
N CYS A 163 -2.54 2.20 19.43
CA CYS A 163 -3.62 1.54 18.72
C CYS A 163 -4.75 2.51 18.45
N CYS A 164 -5.38 2.42 17.28
CA CYS A 164 -6.56 3.20 16.91
C CYS A 164 -7.70 2.28 16.47
N ARG A 165 -8.91 2.53 16.99
CA ARG A 165 -10.14 1.79 16.63
C ARG A 165 -10.94 2.54 15.58
N TYR A 166 -11.45 1.78 14.63
CA TYR A 166 -12.38 2.23 13.59
C TYR A 166 -13.78 1.70 13.94
N SER A 167 -14.69 2.58 14.36
CA SER A 167 -16.00 2.24 14.96
C SER A 167 -16.99 1.54 14.03
N LYS A 168 -16.61 1.29 12.79
CA LYS A 168 -17.44 0.63 11.79
C LYS A 168 -16.80 -0.61 11.23
N ARG A 169 -15.60 -1.01 11.66
CA ARG A 169 -14.87 -2.09 11.00
C ARG A 169 -14.11 -2.93 11.99
N CYS A 170 -14.12 -4.23 11.75
CA CYS A 170 -13.44 -5.19 12.60
C CYS A 170 -12.34 -5.94 11.84
N PRO A 171 -11.20 -6.22 12.49
CA PRO A 171 -10.18 -7.06 11.93
C PRO A 171 -10.68 -8.51 11.88
N TYR A 172 -10.46 -9.17 10.75
CA TYR A 172 -10.75 -10.59 10.53
C TYR A 172 -9.67 -11.22 9.63
N ALA A 173 -9.71 -12.54 9.47
CA ALA A 173 -8.76 -13.29 8.62
C ALA A 173 -7.28 -12.93 8.89
N CYS A 174 -6.92 -12.92 10.18
CA CYS A 174 -5.59 -12.57 10.62
C CYS A 174 -4.58 -13.71 10.39
N TRP A 175 -3.35 -13.36 10.07
CA TRP A 175 -2.23 -14.29 9.95
C TRP A 175 -0.94 -13.65 10.48
N LEU A 176 0.05 -14.48 10.80
CA LEU A 176 1.38 -14.05 11.22
C LEU A 176 2.32 -13.98 10.03
N THR A 177 3.06 -12.89 9.90
CA THR A 177 4.15 -12.81 8.91
C THR A 177 5.23 -13.87 9.17
N THR A 178 6.15 -14.01 8.21
CA THR A 178 7.45 -14.62 8.46
C THR A 178 8.24 -13.82 9.51
N GLU A 179 9.37 -14.38 9.94
CA GLU A 179 10.27 -13.74 10.92
C GLU A 179 11.04 -12.60 10.29
N TYR A 180 11.12 -11.50 11.03
CA TYR A 180 11.84 -10.29 10.69
C TYR A 180 12.70 -9.83 11.88
N PRO A 181 14.03 -9.70 11.73
CA PRO A 181 14.80 -10.29 10.64
C PRO A 181 14.72 -11.84 10.62
N GLY A 182 15.19 -12.45 9.53
CA GLY A 182 15.26 -13.90 9.40
C GLY A 182 16.26 -14.54 10.37
N HIS A 183 17.31 -13.81 10.76
CA HIS A 183 18.25 -14.20 11.81
C HIS A 183 18.59 -13.03 12.74
N TYR A 184 18.93 -13.34 13.99
CA TYR A 184 19.40 -12.34 14.94
C TYR A 184 20.63 -11.59 14.42
N GLY A 185 20.69 -10.29 14.71
CA GLY A 185 21.75 -9.38 14.31
C GLY A 185 21.63 -8.84 12.89
N GLU A 186 20.72 -9.36 12.08
CA GLU A 186 20.46 -8.84 10.74
C GLU A 186 19.54 -7.60 10.79
N GLU A 187 19.55 -6.84 9.69
CA GLU A 187 18.65 -5.72 9.48
C GLU A 187 17.23 -6.21 9.26
N MET A 188 16.27 -5.44 9.78
CA MET A 188 14.86 -5.70 9.61
C MET A 188 14.29 -4.74 8.58
N ASP A 189 13.60 -5.27 7.58
CA ASP A 189 12.79 -4.47 6.64
C ASP A 189 11.48 -5.22 6.39
N MET A 190 10.47 -4.90 7.19
CA MET A 190 9.11 -5.39 7.00
C MET A 190 8.29 -4.29 6.35
N ILE A 191 7.64 -4.62 5.23
CA ILE A 191 6.71 -3.74 4.52
C ILE A 191 5.42 -4.53 4.23
N SER A 192 4.27 -3.95 4.58
CA SER A 192 2.97 -4.45 4.14
C SER A 192 2.74 -4.05 2.69
N TYR A 193 3.00 -4.97 1.76
CA TYR A 193 2.78 -4.73 0.33
C TYR A 193 1.30 -4.77 -0.07
N ASN A 194 0.42 -5.25 0.81
CA ASN A 194 -1.00 -5.41 0.51
C ASN A 194 -1.82 -4.38 1.29
N TYR A 195 -2.45 -3.46 0.55
CA TYR A 195 -3.32 -2.40 1.06
C TYR A 195 -4.59 -2.91 1.77
N ASP A 196 -4.90 -4.20 1.68
CA ASP A 196 -6.04 -4.82 2.36
C ASP A 196 -5.69 -5.41 3.73
N TYR A 197 -4.40 -5.44 4.11
CA TYR A 197 -3.93 -6.01 5.36
C TYR A 197 -3.28 -4.95 6.26
N TYR A 198 -3.72 -4.95 7.51
CA TYR A 198 -3.34 -3.97 8.51
C TYR A 198 -2.70 -4.65 9.71
N MET A 199 -1.68 -4.00 10.27
CA MET A 199 -1.01 -4.51 11.46
C MET A 199 -1.93 -4.35 12.68
N ARG A 200 -2.17 -5.45 13.39
CA ARG A 200 -2.92 -5.49 14.66
C ARG A 200 -2.00 -5.64 15.88
N GLY A 201 -0.76 -6.06 15.67
CA GLY A 201 0.20 -6.28 16.73
C GLY A 201 1.38 -7.12 16.25
N ALA A 202 2.08 -7.73 17.19
CA ALA A 202 3.21 -8.59 16.89
C ALA A 202 3.42 -9.66 17.95
N THR A 203 4.25 -10.63 17.60
CA THR A 203 4.88 -11.55 18.53
C THR A 203 6.37 -11.53 18.30
N THR A 204 7.14 -11.71 19.37
CA THR A 204 8.59 -11.68 19.28
C THR A 204 9.22 -12.82 20.03
N THR A 205 10.36 -13.30 19.51
CA THR A 205 11.29 -14.16 20.24
C THR A 205 12.50 -13.32 20.65
N PHE A 206 13.18 -13.73 21.72
CA PHE A 206 14.36 -13.04 22.23
C PHE A 206 15.52 -14.03 22.42
N SER A 207 16.70 -13.68 21.90
CA SER A 207 17.93 -14.43 22.14
C SER A 207 18.73 -13.82 23.28
N ALA A 208 18.87 -14.54 24.39
CA ALA A 208 19.75 -14.11 25.50
C ALA A 208 21.25 -14.16 25.14
N VAL A 209 21.63 -14.82 24.05
CA VAL A 209 23.01 -14.89 23.56
C VAL A 209 23.31 -13.69 22.65
N GLU A 210 22.44 -13.44 21.67
CA GLU A 210 22.63 -12.35 20.71
C GLU A 210 22.11 -11.00 21.23
N ARG A 211 21.29 -11.01 22.29
CA ARG A 211 20.66 -9.82 22.88
C ARG A 211 19.86 -9.05 21.85
N ASP A 212 19.03 -9.81 21.13
CA ASP A 212 18.30 -9.30 19.98
C ASP A 212 16.96 -10.04 19.82
N ARG A 213 16.04 -9.44 19.04
CA ARG A 213 14.69 -9.94 18.82
C ARG A 213 14.40 -10.22 17.35
N GLN A 214 13.60 -11.25 17.13
CA GLN A 214 12.91 -11.47 15.87
C GLN A 214 11.41 -11.24 16.07
N TRP A 215 10.76 -10.78 15.02
CA TRP A 215 9.39 -10.30 15.02
C TRP A 215 8.56 -11.06 14.00
N LYS A 216 7.34 -11.41 14.37
CA LYS A 216 6.26 -11.72 13.42
C LYS A 216 5.14 -10.74 13.68
N PHE A 217 4.66 -10.10 12.63
CA PHE A 217 3.57 -9.14 12.74
C PHE A 217 2.24 -9.83 12.48
N ILE A 218 1.21 -9.40 13.19
CA ILE A 218 -0.14 -9.94 13.06
C ILE A 218 -0.87 -9.05 12.07
N MET A 219 -1.10 -9.57 10.87
CA MET A 219 -1.71 -8.85 9.76
C MET A 219 -3.14 -9.32 9.56
N CYS A 220 -4.11 -8.40 9.58
CA CYS A 220 -5.54 -8.70 9.48
C CYS A 220 -6.18 -7.93 8.34
N ARG A 221 -7.23 -8.49 7.74
CA ARG A 221 -8.14 -7.74 6.86
C ARG A 221 -9.17 -7.02 7.70
N MET A 222 -9.76 -5.96 7.16
CA MET A 222 -10.88 -5.25 7.79
C MET A 222 -12.18 -5.57 7.07
N THR A 223 -13.26 -5.79 7.82
CA THR A 223 -14.59 -6.05 7.25
C THR A 223 -15.01 -4.97 6.26
N ASP A 224 -15.96 -5.26 5.38
CA ASP A 224 -16.66 -4.27 4.57
C ASP A 224 -18.00 -3.84 5.20
N TYR A 225 -18.46 -4.59 6.19
CA TYR A 225 -19.66 -4.32 6.99
C TYR A 225 -19.34 -3.77 8.39
N ASP A 226 -20.32 -3.07 8.94
CA ASP A 226 -20.32 -2.57 10.32
C ASP A 226 -20.42 -3.73 11.31
N CYS A 227 -19.45 -3.85 12.21
CA CYS A 227 -19.49 -4.84 13.28
C CYS A 227 -20.15 -4.26 14.53
N GLU A 228 -21.09 -5.00 15.13
CA GLU A 228 -21.65 -4.65 16.43
C GLU A 228 -20.58 -4.92 17.50
N PHE A 229 -20.04 -3.86 18.09
CA PHE A 229 -19.11 -3.98 19.21
C PHE A 229 -19.89 -4.42 20.43
N ALA A 230 -19.84 -5.70 20.77
CA ALA A 230 -20.17 -6.13 22.11
C ALA A 230 -19.06 -5.61 23.03
N SER A 231 -19.31 -4.49 23.71
CA SER A 231 -18.57 -4.11 24.90
C SER A 231 -18.76 -5.23 25.93
N VAL A 232 -17.75 -6.07 26.12
CA VAL A 232 -17.70 -7.04 27.22
C VAL A 232 -16.81 -6.48 28.31
#